data_AF-A0A1B8DGJ9-F1
#
_entry.id   AF-A0A1B8DGJ9-F1
#
_cell.length_a   1.000
_cell.length_b   1.000
_cell.length_c   1.000
_cell.angle_alpha   90.00
_cell.angle_beta   90.00
_cell.angle_gamma   90.00
#
_symmetry.space_group_name_H-M   'P 1'
#
loop_
_entity.id
_entity.type
_entity.pdbx_description
1 polymer ?
#
loop_
_entity_poly.entity_id
_entity_poly.type
_entity_poly.pdbx_seq_one_letter_code
_entity_poly.pdbx_strand_id
1 'polypeptide(L)'
;MGGISRAHFIHGRLWQHLEHLISRVIFGQEKISTAKTRTLGTIESLLLMTEWHPRALHFPPESDGWDFDLLANPDMPEGTGMADAEDSSALYRWREEVFEPAKRSDRMSWMLVGAANSLAHELGIFNDWDASAGISTPFRDILFLEYHYIRMYVNSLSIQAIVERTVSQSNNSATAETAPYERSASQLPSDDLLVTSISASDYNLISEVIDASVQILKKSISLSQSGQLIHAPMRTYVRIVSASIFLLKAISLGARNTDIQTSLDVLDEFIQALQISTTDEVHLGSRYATLLERHVRRFRRNFVGLFKASKAGLHRPSTLNVPPYAQMTSSSLNHLSPRQNDHAANSDGPLNGEQGLG
;
A
#
# COMPACT_ATOMS: atom_id res chain seq x y z
N MET A 1 44.45 14.66 -19.66
CA MET A 1 44.78 13.53 -18.76
C MET A 1 44.67 13.87 -17.27
N GLY A 2 45.62 14.58 -16.65
CA GLY A 2 45.77 14.64 -15.17
C GLY A 2 44.52 14.99 -14.33
N GLY A 3 43.64 15.88 -14.81
CA GLY A 3 42.45 16.30 -14.04
C GLY A 3 41.47 15.16 -13.72
N ILE A 4 41.27 14.23 -14.65
CA ILE A 4 40.33 13.10 -14.48
C ILE A 4 40.86 12.12 -13.42
N SER A 5 42.17 11.84 -13.41
CA SER A 5 42.82 11.01 -12.40
C SER A 5 42.70 11.65 -11.00
N ARG A 6 42.96 12.96 -10.88
CA ARG A 6 42.82 13.69 -9.61
C ARG A 6 41.39 13.64 -9.06
N ALA A 7 40.37 13.75 -9.92
CA ALA A 7 38.97 13.66 -9.51
C ALA A 7 38.64 12.27 -8.92
N HIS A 8 39.01 11.18 -9.60
CA HIS A 8 38.78 9.81 -9.09
C HIS A 8 39.50 9.57 -7.76
N PHE A 9 40.75 10.02 -7.61
CA PHE A 9 41.50 9.91 -6.37
C PHE A 9 40.84 10.65 -5.19
N ILE A 10 40.29 11.85 -5.44
CA ILE A 10 39.55 12.60 -4.41
C ILE A 10 38.24 11.88 -4.04
N HIS A 11 37.49 11.38 -5.03
CA HIS A 11 36.26 10.61 -4.75
C HIS A 11 36.54 9.32 -3.95
N GLY A 12 37.58 8.57 -4.28
CA GLY A 12 37.98 7.38 -3.51
C GLY A 12 38.36 7.71 -2.07
N ARG A 13 39.16 8.76 -1.86
CA ARG A 13 39.53 9.24 -0.51
C ARG A 13 38.33 9.71 0.33
N LEU A 14 37.36 10.39 -0.30
CA LEU A 14 36.13 10.81 0.37
C LEU A 14 35.21 9.61 0.67
N TRP A 15 35.12 8.65 -0.24
CA TRP A 15 34.33 7.43 -0.06
C TRP A 15 34.84 6.58 1.11
N GLN A 16 36.16 6.30 1.16
CA GLN A 16 36.79 5.59 2.29
C GLN A 16 36.55 6.29 3.64
N HIS A 17 36.53 7.62 3.67
CA HIS A 17 36.20 8.37 4.87
C HIS A 17 34.72 8.24 5.25
N LEU A 18 33.82 8.27 4.27
CA LEU A 18 32.38 8.14 4.44
C LEU A 18 31.97 6.73 4.91
N GLU A 19 32.58 5.68 4.36
CA GLU A 19 32.44 4.29 4.84
C GLU A 19 32.85 4.17 6.31
N HIS A 20 33.98 4.78 6.70
CA HIS A 20 34.43 4.79 8.09
C HIS A 20 33.46 5.55 9.01
N LEU A 21 32.86 6.66 8.55
CA LEU A 21 31.84 7.38 9.31
C LEU A 21 30.55 6.56 9.45
N ILE A 22 30.07 5.94 8.38
CA ILE A 22 28.87 5.07 8.39
C ILE A 22 29.08 3.88 9.32
N SER A 23 30.23 3.21 9.24
CA SER A 23 30.63 2.14 10.16
C SER A 23 30.61 2.60 11.62
N ARG A 24 31.18 3.77 11.93
CA ARG A 24 31.11 4.36 13.27
C ARG A 24 29.68 4.70 13.73
N VAL A 25 28.80 5.12 12.83
CA VAL A 25 27.39 5.39 13.13
C VAL A 25 26.64 4.08 13.44
N ILE A 26 26.85 3.03 12.64
CA ILE A 26 26.23 1.71 12.83
C ILE A 26 26.68 1.08 14.16
N PHE A 27 27.99 1.11 14.46
CA PHE A 27 28.55 0.54 15.69
C PHE A 27 28.50 1.46 16.92
N GLY A 28 27.86 2.63 16.84
CA GLY A 28 27.76 3.57 17.97
C GLY A 28 29.08 4.19 18.44
N GLN A 29 30.14 4.13 17.63
CA GLN A 29 31.51 4.51 17.98
C GLN A 29 31.74 6.03 17.95
N GLU A 30 31.12 6.75 18.88
CA GLU A 30 31.30 8.19 19.04
C GLU A 30 32.64 8.54 19.73
N LYS A 31 33.25 9.67 19.33
CA LYS A 31 34.46 10.21 19.98
C LYS A 31 34.08 11.37 20.90
N ILE A 32 34.37 11.21 22.19
CA ILE A 32 33.90 12.06 23.31
C ILE A 32 34.18 13.57 23.12
N SER A 33 35.27 13.97 22.44
CA SER A 33 35.77 15.35 22.49
C SER A 33 35.41 16.28 21.33
N THR A 34 35.30 15.82 20.08
CA THR A 34 35.21 16.74 18.91
C THR A 34 34.34 16.29 17.74
N ALA A 35 34.03 15.00 17.61
CA ALA A 35 33.41 14.45 16.40
C ALA A 35 32.19 13.59 16.76
N LYS A 36 31.12 14.26 17.19
CA LYS A 36 29.80 13.66 17.34
C LYS A 36 29.32 13.16 15.98
N THR A 37 28.99 11.88 15.92
CA THR A 37 28.51 11.19 14.72
C THR A 37 27.03 10.85 14.82
N ARG A 38 26.41 10.97 15.99
CA ARG A 38 24.97 10.73 16.20
C ARG A 38 24.20 12.06 16.26
N THR A 39 23.82 12.59 15.10
CA THR A 39 23.20 13.92 14.98
C THR A 39 22.07 13.95 13.93
N LEU A 40 21.24 15.00 13.95
CA LEU A 40 20.19 15.21 12.93
C LEU A 40 20.78 15.31 11.52
N GLY A 41 21.89 16.04 11.35
CA GLY A 41 22.63 16.10 10.08
C GLY A 41 23.21 14.75 9.63
N THR A 42 23.42 13.79 10.55
CA THR A 42 23.74 12.40 10.19
C THR A 42 22.54 11.72 9.53
N ILE A 43 21.32 11.94 10.04
CA ILE A 43 20.08 11.38 9.47
C ILE A 43 19.83 11.98 8.08
N GLU A 44 19.95 13.31 7.95
CA GLU A 44 19.86 14.00 6.65
C GLU A 44 20.90 13.47 5.65
N SER A 45 22.15 13.26 6.08
CA SER A 45 23.21 12.68 5.25
C SER A 45 22.89 11.25 4.80
N LEU A 46 22.40 10.39 5.70
CA LEU A 46 22.02 9.01 5.39
C LEU A 46 20.85 8.97 4.39
N LEU A 47 19.82 9.81 4.59
CA LEU A 47 18.70 9.93 3.66
C LEU A 47 19.13 10.50 2.30
N LEU A 48 19.99 11.53 2.27
CA LEU A 48 20.56 12.06 1.02
C LEU A 48 21.26 10.95 0.22
N MET A 49 22.06 10.11 0.88
CA MET A 49 22.76 8.97 0.24
C MET A 49 21.83 7.87 -0.28
N THR A 50 20.57 7.81 0.17
CA THR A 50 19.58 6.85 -0.34
C THR A 50 18.93 7.29 -1.66
N GLU A 51 19.03 8.57 -2.01
CA GLU A 51 18.69 9.07 -3.35
C GLU A 51 19.95 9.22 -4.20
N TRP A 52 20.98 9.87 -3.65
CA TRP A 52 22.23 10.24 -4.33
C TRP A 52 23.32 9.19 -4.10
N HIS A 53 23.12 8.01 -4.68
CA HIS A 53 24.03 6.88 -4.57
C HIS A 53 25.46 7.23 -5.07
N PRO A 54 26.51 7.08 -4.24
CA PRO A 54 27.88 7.42 -4.65
C PRO A 54 28.45 6.51 -5.73
N ARG A 55 29.23 7.08 -6.67
CA ARG A 55 29.77 6.36 -7.84
C ARG A 55 30.49 5.04 -7.51
N ALA A 56 31.18 4.96 -6.37
CA ALA A 56 31.90 3.76 -5.95
C ALA A 56 30.98 2.52 -5.87
N LEU A 57 29.69 2.72 -5.58
CA LEU A 57 28.71 1.66 -5.43
C LEU A 57 28.26 1.00 -6.75
N HIS A 58 28.53 1.65 -7.90
CA HIS A 58 28.26 1.06 -9.21
C HIS A 58 29.27 -0.04 -9.59
N PHE A 59 30.39 -0.12 -8.90
CA PHE A 59 31.42 -1.13 -9.15
C PHE A 59 31.37 -2.23 -8.07
N PRO A 60 31.82 -3.46 -8.38
CA PRO A 60 32.13 -4.42 -7.32
C PRO A 60 33.23 -3.85 -6.40
N PRO A 61 33.31 -4.29 -5.12
CA PRO A 61 34.45 -3.99 -4.26
C PRO A 61 35.78 -4.35 -4.91
N GLU A 62 36.88 -3.70 -4.52
CA GLU A 62 38.22 -3.96 -5.07
C GLU A 62 38.69 -5.42 -4.81
N SER A 63 38.06 -6.16 -3.90
CA SER A 63 38.26 -7.60 -3.65
C SER A 63 37.55 -8.53 -4.64
N ASP A 64 36.49 -8.07 -5.29
CA ASP A 64 35.60 -8.88 -6.14
C ASP A 64 35.85 -8.58 -7.64
N GLY A 65 37.01 -8.00 -7.96
CA GLY A 65 37.31 -7.38 -9.24
C GLY A 65 37.54 -8.38 -10.38
N TRP A 66 36.50 -8.65 -11.16
CA TRP A 66 36.49 -9.26 -12.51
C TRP A 66 37.01 -10.70 -12.66
N ASP A 67 37.94 -11.18 -11.82
CA ASP A 67 38.49 -12.54 -11.92
C ASP A 67 37.47 -13.65 -11.60
N PHE A 68 36.37 -13.36 -10.92
CA PHE A 68 35.43 -14.40 -10.51
C PHE A 68 34.75 -15.10 -11.69
N ASP A 69 34.36 -14.39 -12.75
CA ASP A 69 33.69 -15.02 -13.91
C ASP A 69 34.69 -15.83 -14.77
N LEU A 70 35.94 -15.35 -14.85
CA LEU A 70 37.08 -16.07 -15.46
C LEU A 70 37.44 -17.36 -14.68
N LEU A 71 37.18 -17.41 -13.37
CA LEU A 71 37.40 -18.58 -12.52
C LEU A 71 36.17 -19.49 -12.40
N ALA A 72 34.96 -18.95 -12.58
CA ALA A 72 33.71 -19.68 -12.41
C ALA A 72 33.29 -20.51 -13.63
N ASN A 73 33.79 -20.20 -14.83
CA ASN A 73 33.35 -20.85 -16.07
C ASN A 73 34.51 -21.21 -17.02
N PRO A 74 35.42 -22.13 -16.63
CA PRO A 74 36.56 -22.54 -17.45
C PRO A 74 36.18 -23.36 -18.70
N ASP A 75 34.93 -23.85 -18.79
CA ASP A 75 34.46 -24.77 -19.83
C ASP A 75 33.68 -24.07 -20.98
N MET A 76 33.78 -22.74 -21.12
CA MET A 76 33.21 -22.03 -22.28
C MET A 76 33.90 -22.49 -23.58
N PRO A 77 33.18 -23.13 -24.53
CA PRO A 77 33.81 -23.69 -25.72
C PRO A 77 34.23 -22.58 -26.70
N GLU A 78 35.51 -22.53 -27.03
CA GLU A 78 36.05 -21.63 -28.05
C GLU A 78 35.53 -21.99 -29.46
N GLY A 79 34.37 -21.44 -29.84
CA GLY A 79 33.93 -21.37 -31.24
C GLY A 79 32.60 -22.03 -31.58
N THR A 80 31.49 -21.49 -31.08
CA THR A 80 30.15 -21.71 -31.67
C THR A 80 29.35 -20.41 -31.79
N GLY A 81 29.03 -20.01 -33.02
CA GLY A 81 27.98 -19.02 -33.32
C GLY A 81 28.31 -17.54 -33.01
N MET A 82 29.03 -16.87 -33.92
CA MET A 82 29.37 -15.44 -33.78
C MET A 82 28.15 -14.49 -33.70
N ALA A 83 26.94 -14.95 -34.08
CA ALA A 83 25.73 -14.12 -34.10
C ALA A 83 24.99 -14.12 -32.75
N ASP A 84 24.68 -15.30 -32.19
CA ASP A 84 23.95 -15.43 -30.93
C ASP A 84 24.82 -15.05 -29.71
N ALA A 85 26.15 -15.10 -29.87
CA ALA A 85 27.13 -14.68 -28.87
C ALA A 85 27.11 -13.15 -28.62
N GLU A 86 26.83 -12.31 -29.61
CA GLU A 86 26.83 -10.85 -29.45
C GLU A 86 25.65 -10.37 -28.59
N ASP A 87 24.43 -10.87 -28.83
CA ASP A 87 23.25 -10.52 -28.02
C ASP A 87 23.34 -11.09 -26.60
N SER A 88 23.85 -12.33 -26.47
CA SER A 88 24.17 -12.92 -25.16
C SER A 88 25.21 -12.07 -24.41
N SER A 89 26.28 -11.64 -25.07
CA SER A 89 27.31 -10.76 -24.49
C SER A 89 26.74 -9.39 -24.12
N ALA A 90 25.83 -8.83 -24.91
CA ALA A 90 25.14 -7.58 -24.59
C ALA A 90 24.24 -7.72 -23.35
N LEU A 91 23.53 -8.84 -23.20
CA LEU A 91 22.72 -9.16 -22.02
C LEU A 91 23.56 -9.39 -20.77
N TYR A 92 24.68 -10.11 -20.86
CA TYR A 92 25.61 -10.30 -19.74
C TYR A 92 26.27 -8.98 -19.33
N ARG A 93 26.75 -8.18 -20.29
CA ARG A 93 27.27 -6.84 -20.02
C ARG A 93 26.22 -5.93 -19.38
N TRP A 94 24.97 -5.95 -19.85
CA TRP A 94 23.88 -5.18 -19.24
C TRP A 94 23.55 -5.64 -17.81
N ARG A 95 23.60 -6.95 -17.54
CA ARG A 95 23.43 -7.53 -16.19
C ARG A 95 24.50 -6.99 -15.22
N GLU A 96 25.75 -6.87 -15.66
CA GLU A 96 26.87 -6.42 -14.83
C GLU A 96 27.02 -4.89 -14.74
N GLU A 97 26.76 -4.16 -15.82
CA GLU A 97 26.84 -2.69 -15.85
C GLU A 97 25.60 -2.01 -15.24
N VAL A 98 24.45 -2.68 -15.21
CA VAL A 98 23.16 -2.08 -14.78
C VAL A 98 22.50 -2.84 -13.63
N PHE A 99 22.26 -4.15 -13.76
CA PHE A 99 21.43 -4.89 -12.81
C PHE A 99 22.09 -5.13 -11.44
N GLU A 100 23.29 -5.72 -11.39
CA GLU A 100 23.99 -5.92 -10.10
C GLU A 100 24.37 -4.61 -9.40
N PRO A 101 24.79 -3.54 -10.11
CA PRO A 101 24.91 -2.19 -9.56
C PRO A 101 23.61 -1.69 -8.92
N ALA A 102 22.47 -1.78 -9.61
CA ALA A 102 21.17 -1.37 -9.06
C ALA A 102 20.76 -2.22 -7.84
N LYS A 103 21.01 -3.52 -7.86
CA LYS A 103 20.74 -4.47 -6.77
C LYS A 103 21.68 -4.28 -5.57
N ARG A 104 22.92 -3.83 -5.77
CA ARG A 104 23.83 -3.38 -4.69
C ARG A 104 23.36 -2.05 -4.11
N SER A 105 22.95 -1.14 -4.99
CA SER A 105 22.42 0.18 -4.64
C SER A 105 21.17 0.09 -3.76
N ASP A 106 20.15 -0.68 -4.15
CA ASP A 106 18.93 -0.90 -3.35
C ASP A 106 19.26 -1.49 -1.97
N ARG A 107 20.04 -2.57 -1.89
CA ARG A 107 20.45 -3.20 -0.62
C ARG A 107 21.14 -2.23 0.33
N MET A 108 22.11 -1.43 -0.16
CA MET A 108 22.73 -0.37 0.66
C MET A 108 21.70 0.67 1.08
N SER A 109 20.82 1.09 0.17
CA SER A 109 19.76 2.06 0.44
C SER A 109 18.87 1.62 1.61
N TRP A 110 18.38 0.38 1.61
CA TRP A 110 17.61 -0.16 2.74
C TRP A 110 18.39 -0.17 4.06
N MET A 111 19.68 -0.52 4.03
CA MET A 111 20.53 -0.49 5.22
C MET A 111 20.73 0.95 5.76
N LEU A 112 20.90 1.94 4.88
CA LEU A 112 21.03 3.35 5.30
C LEU A 112 19.71 3.93 5.81
N VAL A 113 18.56 3.64 5.19
CA VAL A 113 17.25 4.06 5.73
C VAL A 113 17.01 3.38 7.09
N GLY A 114 17.31 2.10 7.23
CA GLY A 114 17.22 1.37 8.50
C GLY A 114 18.09 1.99 9.61
N ALA A 115 19.33 2.36 9.29
CA ALA A 115 20.22 3.08 10.20
C ALA A 115 19.69 4.49 10.55
N ALA A 116 19.21 5.25 9.57
CA ALA A 116 18.63 6.58 9.75
C ALA A 116 17.38 6.55 10.64
N ASN A 117 16.49 5.58 10.41
CA ASN A 117 15.28 5.34 11.20
C ASN A 117 15.61 4.92 12.64
N SER A 118 16.64 4.09 12.83
CA SER A 118 17.10 3.67 14.16
C SER A 118 17.69 4.84 14.96
N LEU A 119 18.46 5.72 14.29
CA LEU A 119 19.04 6.92 14.90
C LEU A 119 17.96 7.98 15.19
N ALA A 120 16.94 8.09 14.33
CA ALA A 120 15.77 8.94 14.56
C ALA A 120 14.93 8.48 15.78
N HIS A 121 14.80 7.16 15.99
CA HIS A 121 14.23 6.58 17.21
C HIS A 121 15.03 6.96 18.46
N GLU A 122 16.36 6.82 18.42
CA GLU A 122 17.26 7.16 19.54
C GLU A 122 17.21 8.65 19.90
N LEU A 123 17.14 9.54 18.90
CA LEU A 123 16.98 10.98 19.10
C LEU A 123 15.53 11.41 19.41
N GLY A 124 14.58 10.47 19.49
CA GLY A 124 13.19 10.71 19.90
C GLY A 124 12.30 11.46 18.90
N ILE A 125 12.75 11.60 17.64
CA ILE A 125 12.10 12.41 16.58
C ILE A 125 10.64 12.01 16.35
N PHE A 126 10.33 10.72 16.50
CA PHE A 126 9.00 10.16 16.23
C PHE A 126 7.98 10.42 17.35
N ASN A 127 8.41 10.91 18.51
CA ASN A 127 7.52 11.29 19.61
C ASN A 127 6.83 12.63 19.35
N ASP A 128 7.58 13.59 18.79
CA ASP A 128 7.08 14.87 18.32
C ASP A 128 7.84 15.29 17.06
N TRP A 129 7.18 15.07 15.92
CA TRP A 129 7.72 15.41 14.61
C TRP A 129 7.90 16.93 14.43
N ASP A 130 7.07 17.76 15.05
CA ASP A 130 7.05 19.22 14.87
C ASP A 130 8.03 19.94 15.81
N ALA A 131 8.24 19.43 17.02
CA ALA A 131 9.27 19.94 17.95
C ALA A 131 10.72 19.61 17.54
N SER A 132 10.92 18.85 16.46
CA SER A 132 12.24 18.45 15.94
C SER A 132 12.95 19.61 15.20
N ALA A 133 13.21 20.72 15.91
CA ALA A 133 13.64 22.03 15.40
C ALA A 133 15.08 22.12 14.84
N GLY A 134 15.63 21.01 14.34
CA GLY A 134 16.98 20.93 13.75
C GLY A 134 17.10 19.95 12.57
N ILE A 135 15.99 19.46 12.02
CA ILE A 135 15.94 18.74 10.73
C ILE A 135 15.17 19.60 9.72
N SER A 136 15.69 19.71 8.50
CA SER A 136 15.08 20.51 7.44
C SER A 136 13.79 19.86 6.92
N THR A 137 12.76 20.65 6.64
CA THR A 137 11.39 20.16 6.35
C THR A 137 11.31 19.06 5.28
N PRO A 138 12.01 19.14 4.13
CA PRO A 138 11.98 18.06 3.14
C PRO A 138 12.58 16.75 3.66
N PHE A 139 13.63 16.81 4.49
CA PHE A 139 14.21 15.61 5.12
C PHE A 139 13.30 15.05 6.22
N ARG A 140 12.61 15.92 6.97
CA ARG A 140 11.56 15.50 7.91
C ARG A 140 10.41 14.77 7.20
N ASP A 141 9.97 15.27 6.05
CA ASP A 141 8.89 14.67 5.28
C ASP A 141 9.31 13.36 4.59
N ILE A 142 10.55 13.27 4.08
CA ILE A 142 11.13 12.02 3.60
C ILE A 142 11.24 11.00 4.76
N LEU A 143 11.74 11.41 5.92
CA LEU A 143 11.83 10.55 7.11
C LEU A 143 10.45 10.07 7.59
N PHE A 144 9.43 10.94 7.52
CA PHE A 144 8.03 10.58 7.82
C PHE A 144 7.50 9.51 6.88
N LEU A 145 7.76 9.65 5.58
CA LEU A 145 7.36 8.69 4.56
C LEU A 145 8.09 7.35 4.73
N GLU A 146 9.40 7.35 4.95
CA GLU A 146 10.20 6.13 5.15
C GLU A 146 9.84 5.40 6.45
N TYR A 147 9.63 6.11 7.57
CA TYR A 147 9.20 5.52 8.85
C TYR A 147 7.87 4.78 8.73
N HIS A 148 6.84 5.45 8.18
CA HIS A 148 5.54 4.82 7.96
C HIS A 148 5.61 3.72 6.90
N TYR A 149 6.47 3.87 5.88
CA TYR A 149 6.67 2.84 4.87
C TYR A 149 7.32 1.58 5.46
N ILE A 150 8.26 1.70 6.40
CA ILE A 150 8.82 0.56 7.15
C ILE A 150 7.74 -0.10 8.02
N ARG A 151 6.97 0.67 8.81
CA ARG A 151 5.83 0.16 9.60
C ARG A 151 4.87 -0.67 8.73
N MET A 152 4.42 -0.08 7.62
CA MET A 152 3.53 -0.71 6.65
C MET A 152 4.16 -1.97 6.04
N TYR A 153 5.41 -1.89 5.56
CA TYR A 153 6.08 -2.98 4.85
C TYR A 153 6.28 -4.21 5.75
N VAL A 154 6.80 -4.02 6.97
CA VAL A 154 7.04 -5.12 7.92
C VAL A 154 5.73 -5.85 8.27
N ASN A 155 4.67 -5.10 8.60
CA ASN A 155 3.37 -5.70 8.94
C ASN A 155 2.64 -6.30 7.72
N SER A 156 2.96 -5.83 6.49
CA SER A 156 2.39 -6.42 5.26
C SER A 156 2.87 -7.85 4.98
N LEU A 157 4.03 -8.26 5.53
CA LEU A 157 4.49 -9.66 5.46
C LEU A 157 3.55 -10.58 6.24
N SER A 158 3.02 -10.11 7.38
CA SER A 158 2.00 -10.84 8.13
C SER A 158 0.68 -10.95 7.38
N ILE A 159 0.26 -9.90 6.65
CA ILE A 159 -0.91 -9.96 5.75
C ILE A 159 -0.76 -11.08 4.72
N GLN A 160 0.44 -11.24 4.12
CA GLN A 160 0.70 -12.33 3.17
C GLN A 160 0.54 -13.71 3.84
N ALA A 161 1.13 -13.91 5.02
CA ALA A 161 1.00 -15.16 5.79
C ALA A 161 -0.44 -15.46 6.23
N ILE A 162 -1.24 -14.44 6.53
CA ILE A 162 -2.68 -14.57 6.84
C ILE A 162 -3.43 -15.09 5.60
N VAL A 163 -3.20 -14.50 4.42
CA VAL A 163 -3.83 -14.95 3.16
C VAL A 163 -3.47 -16.41 2.86
N GLU A 164 -2.19 -16.77 2.93
CA GLU A 164 -1.72 -18.14 2.68
C GLU A 164 -2.33 -19.15 3.65
N ARG A 165 -2.45 -18.79 4.92
CA ARG A 165 -3.10 -19.62 5.96
C ARG A 165 -4.59 -19.83 5.67
N THR A 166 -5.34 -18.76 5.39
CA THR A 166 -6.79 -18.85 5.10
C THR A 166 -7.06 -19.62 3.80
N VAL A 167 -6.26 -19.44 2.75
CA VAL A 167 -6.36 -20.22 1.50
C VAL A 167 -6.06 -21.70 1.75
N SER A 168 -5.01 -22.03 2.50
CA SER A 168 -4.67 -23.41 2.84
C SER A 168 -5.76 -24.10 3.68
N GLN A 169 -6.37 -23.37 4.62
CA GLN A 169 -7.49 -23.87 5.42
C GLN A 169 -8.72 -24.17 4.54
N SER A 170 -9.07 -23.27 3.62
CA SER A 170 -10.19 -23.47 2.67
C SER A 170 -9.99 -24.71 1.79
N ASN A 171 -8.78 -24.95 1.31
CA ASN A 171 -8.46 -26.12 0.48
C ASN A 171 -8.56 -27.43 1.27
N ASN A 172 -8.15 -27.44 2.54
CA ASN A 172 -8.23 -28.61 3.41
C ASN A 172 -9.65 -28.96 3.85
N SER A 173 -10.57 -27.99 3.96
CA SER A 173 -11.99 -28.27 4.21
C SER A 173 -12.67 -29.00 3.05
N ALA A 174 -12.23 -28.76 1.80
CA ALA A 174 -12.83 -29.39 0.61
C ALA A 174 -12.45 -30.87 0.42
N THR A 175 -11.37 -31.34 1.05
CA THR A 175 -10.91 -32.75 0.96
C THR A 175 -11.34 -33.62 2.14
N ALA A 176 -12.01 -33.04 3.15
CA ALA A 176 -12.45 -33.74 4.36
C ALA A 176 -13.83 -34.41 4.27
N GLU A 177 -14.61 -34.18 3.20
CA GLU A 177 -15.99 -34.68 3.08
C GLU A 177 -16.11 -36.19 2.81
N THR A 178 -14.99 -36.89 2.59
CA THR A 178 -14.94 -38.32 2.23
C THR A 178 -14.94 -39.30 3.43
N ALA A 179 -15.05 -38.81 4.68
CA ALA A 179 -14.98 -39.62 5.90
C ALA A 179 -16.39 -39.86 6.53
N PRO A 180 -16.94 -41.09 6.52
CA PRO A 180 -18.34 -41.32 6.90
C PRO A 180 -18.51 -41.86 8.33
N TYR A 181 -18.59 -40.98 9.36
CA TYR A 181 -19.36 -41.29 10.58
C TYR A 181 -19.80 -40.04 11.38
N GLU A 182 -20.94 -40.17 12.07
CA GLU A 182 -21.48 -39.33 13.16
C GLU A 182 -21.20 -37.80 13.17
N ARG A 183 -22.12 -37.02 12.58
CA ARG A 183 -22.31 -35.60 12.95
C ARG A 183 -23.29 -35.47 14.12
N SER A 184 -22.80 -35.11 15.30
CA SER A 184 -23.65 -34.56 16.37
C SER A 184 -24.19 -33.17 16.01
N ALA A 185 -25.43 -32.88 16.40
CA ALA A 185 -26.18 -31.73 15.90
C ALA A 185 -25.83 -30.39 16.60
N SER A 186 -24.78 -29.71 16.12
CA SER A 186 -24.44 -28.34 16.53
C SER A 186 -23.69 -27.53 15.45
N GLN A 187 -24.02 -27.73 14.17
CA GLN A 187 -23.40 -26.97 13.07
C GLN A 187 -24.00 -25.56 12.94
N LEU A 188 -23.18 -24.53 13.20
CA LEU A 188 -23.48 -23.14 12.85
C LEU A 188 -23.42 -22.91 11.32
N PRO A 189 -24.00 -21.80 10.80
CA PRO A 189 -23.97 -21.49 9.37
C PRO A 189 -22.56 -21.24 8.83
N SER A 190 -22.30 -21.70 7.60
CA SER A 190 -20.96 -21.76 6.99
C SER A 190 -20.25 -20.42 6.78
N ASP A 191 -20.96 -19.29 6.75
CA ASP A 191 -20.38 -17.96 6.53
C ASP A 191 -19.48 -17.50 7.69
N ASP A 192 -19.77 -17.92 8.93
CA ASP A 192 -19.10 -17.41 10.14
C ASP A 192 -17.69 -18.02 10.35
N LEU A 193 -17.39 -19.10 9.62
CA LEU A 193 -16.13 -19.86 9.73
C LEU A 193 -14.92 -19.08 9.17
N LEU A 194 -15.12 -18.25 8.15
CA LEU A 194 -14.07 -17.40 7.59
C LEU A 194 -13.67 -16.28 8.56
N VAL A 195 -14.63 -15.73 9.30
CA VAL A 195 -14.39 -14.69 10.32
C VAL A 195 -13.66 -15.28 11.53
N THR A 196 -14.02 -16.50 11.96
CA THR A 196 -13.28 -17.21 13.02
C THR A 196 -11.88 -17.65 12.62
N SER A 197 -11.50 -17.57 11.34
CA SER A 197 -10.13 -17.87 10.90
C SER A 197 -9.12 -16.76 11.24
N ILE A 198 -9.55 -15.51 11.47
CA ILE A 198 -8.65 -14.36 11.67
C ILE A 198 -8.49 -14.07 13.16
N SER A 199 -7.26 -14.13 13.67
CA SER A 199 -6.98 -13.90 15.10
C SER A 199 -7.04 -12.41 15.47
N ALA A 200 -7.26 -12.09 16.74
CA ALA A 200 -7.13 -10.72 17.25
C ALA A 200 -5.73 -10.11 17.00
N SER A 201 -4.68 -10.93 16.95
CA SER A 201 -3.34 -10.53 16.48
C SER A 201 -3.35 -10.03 15.04
N ASP A 202 -4.10 -10.71 14.19
CA ASP A 202 -4.11 -10.53 12.74
C ASP A 202 -4.86 -9.23 12.39
N TYR A 203 -5.93 -8.93 13.12
CA TYR A 203 -6.62 -7.62 13.07
C TYR A 203 -5.72 -6.45 13.48
N ASN A 204 -4.87 -6.61 14.50
CA ASN A 204 -3.91 -5.56 14.89
C ASN A 204 -2.89 -5.30 13.77
N LEU A 205 -2.36 -6.35 13.15
CA LEU A 205 -1.40 -6.27 12.05
C LEU A 205 -2.03 -5.65 10.78
N ILE A 206 -3.30 -5.98 10.48
CA ILE A 206 -4.08 -5.33 9.41
C ILE A 206 -4.32 -3.85 9.73
N SER A 207 -4.70 -3.51 10.96
CA SER A 207 -4.92 -2.12 11.38
C SER A 207 -3.65 -1.27 11.33
N GLU A 208 -2.50 -1.84 11.66
CA GLU A 208 -1.19 -1.18 11.59
C GLU A 208 -0.78 -0.86 10.15
N VAL A 209 -1.04 -1.77 9.20
CA VAL A 209 -0.85 -1.48 7.76
C VAL A 209 -1.80 -0.38 7.28
N ILE A 210 -3.06 -0.38 7.74
CA ILE A 210 -4.04 0.65 7.37
C ILE A 210 -3.62 2.03 7.89
N ASP A 211 -3.28 2.16 9.18
CA ASP A 211 -2.78 3.42 9.76
C ASP A 211 -1.56 3.92 9.00
N ALA A 212 -0.51 3.09 8.89
CA ALA A 212 0.73 3.48 8.25
C ALA A 212 0.54 3.88 6.77
N SER A 213 -0.29 3.15 6.02
CA SER A 213 -0.64 3.56 4.65
C SER A 213 -1.43 4.88 4.61
N VAL A 214 -2.44 5.05 5.46
CA VAL A 214 -3.25 6.29 5.51
C VAL A 214 -2.40 7.50 5.87
N GLN A 215 -1.44 7.36 6.78
CA GLN A 215 -0.51 8.44 7.16
C GLN A 215 0.42 8.83 5.99
N ILE A 216 0.93 7.87 5.21
CA ILE A 216 1.69 8.13 3.98
C ILE A 216 0.86 8.94 2.97
N LEU A 217 -0.40 8.54 2.74
CA LEU A 217 -1.28 9.20 1.78
C LEU A 217 -1.70 10.61 2.24
N LYS A 218 -2.00 10.80 3.53
CA LYS A 218 -2.26 12.14 4.10
C LYS A 218 -1.05 13.08 3.99
N LYS A 219 0.17 12.56 4.19
CA LYS A 219 1.40 13.34 3.99
C LYS A 219 1.58 13.72 2.52
N SER A 220 1.32 12.83 1.56
CA SER A 220 1.45 13.17 0.14
C SER A 220 0.36 14.13 -0.36
N ILE A 221 -0.86 14.05 0.17
CA ILE A 221 -1.91 15.06 -0.02
C ILE A 221 -1.42 16.44 0.48
N SER A 222 -0.86 16.51 1.69
CA SER A 222 -0.31 17.77 2.24
C SER A 222 0.87 18.32 1.41
N LEU A 223 1.74 17.45 0.89
CA LEU A 223 2.81 17.83 -0.04
C LEU A 223 2.27 18.31 -1.41
N SER A 224 1.11 17.80 -1.87
CA SER A 224 0.42 18.31 -3.06
C SER A 224 -0.20 19.68 -2.81
N GLN A 225 -0.88 19.88 -1.68
CA GLN A 225 -1.53 21.14 -1.31
C GLN A 225 -0.52 22.28 -1.13
N SER A 226 0.71 21.96 -0.70
CA SER A 226 1.83 22.90 -0.58
C SER A 226 2.67 23.05 -1.85
N GLY A 227 2.32 22.36 -2.95
CA GLY A 227 3.05 22.42 -4.22
C GLY A 227 4.43 21.76 -4.21
N GLN A 228 4.78 21.00 -3.17
CA GLN A 228 6.09 20.37 -3.02
C GLN A 228 6.16 18.96 -3.64
N LEU A 229 5.03 18.27 -3.80
CA LEU A 229 5.01 16.89 -4.30
C LEU A 229 5.64 16.75 -5.71
N ILE A 230 5.47 17.75 -6.58
CA ILE A 230 6.09 17.79 -7.93
C ILE A 230 7.63 17.89 -7.92
N HIS A 231 8.23 18.19 -6.76
CA HIS A 231 9.67 18.24 -6.54
C HIS A 231 10.17 17.08 -5.67
N ALA A 232 9.29 16.17 -5.24
CA ALA A 232 9.64 15.02 -4.44
C ALA A 232 10.43 13.98 -5.27
N PRO A 233 11.40 13.27 -4.67
CA PRO A 233 12.18 12.27 -5.38
C PRO A 233 11.34 11.06 -5.83
N MET A 234 11.87 10.29 -6.78
CA MET A 234 11.21 9.09 -7.32
C MET A 234 10.87 8.07 -6.23
N ARG A 235 11.69 7.94 -5.18
CA ARG A 235 11.37 7.09 -4.01
C ARG A 235 10.05 7.48 -3.36
N THR A 236 9.77 8.77 -3.16
CA THR A 236 8.51 9.25 -2.59
C THR A 236 7.32 8.75 -3.42
N TYR A 237 7.42 8.83 -4.75
CA TYR A 237 6.39 8.28 -5.64
C TYR A 237 6.23 6.76 -5.51
N VAL A 238 7.32 6.00 -5.37
CA VAL A 238 7.24 4.55 -5.12
C VAL A 238 6.63 4.23 -3.74
N ARG A 239 6.91 5.02 -2.69
CA ARG A 239 6.33 4.83 -1.35
C ARG A 239 4.82 5.07 -1.35
N ILE A 240 4.35 6.18 -1.92
CA ILE A 240 2.92 6.52 -1.96
C ILE A 240 2.12 5.56 -2.84
N VAL A 241 2.67 5.13 -3.99
CA VAL A 241 2.11 4.08 -4.85
C VAL A 241 1.97 2.76 -4.09
N SER A 242 3.00 2.38 -3.34
CA SER A 242 2.97 1.16 -2.51
C SER A 242 1.92 1.27 -1.41
N ALA A 243 1.83 2.43 -0.75
CA ALA A 243 0.85 2.67 0.31
C ALA A 243 -0.59 2.54 -0.18
N SER A 244 -0.96 3.11 -1.35
CA SER A 244 -2.29 2.91 -1.91
C SER A 244 -2.57 1.46 -2.33
N ILE A 245 -1.56 0.68 -2.71
CA ILE A 245 -1.70 -0.76 -3.00
C ILE A 245 -1.89 -1.57 -1.71
N PHE A 246 -1.07 -1.35 -0.68
CA PHE A 246 -1.17 -2.07 0.60
C PHE A 246 -2.43 -1.69 1.38
N LEU A 247 -2.89 -0.43 1.32
CA LEU A 247 -4.16 -0.01 1.87
C LEU A 247 -5.33 -0.76 1.22
N LEU A 248 -5.37 -0.80 -0.13
CA LEU A 248 -6.38 -1.57 -0.88
C LEU A 248 -6.35 -3.07 -0.54
N LYS A 249 -5.16 -3.67 -0.34
CA LYS A 249 -5.04 -5.06 0.14
C LYS A 249 -5.61 -5.22 1.55
N ALA A 250 -5.19 -4.39 2.50
CA ALA A 250 -5.58 -4.51 3.91
C ALA A 250 -7.10 -4.35 4.11
N ILE A 251 -7.75 -3.37 3.44
CA ILE A 251 -9.21 -3.22 3.48
C ILE A 251 -9.95 -4.36 2.77
N SER A 252 -9.29 -5.09 1.86
CA SER A 252 -9.87 -6.27 1.20
C SER A 252 -9.90 -7.51 2.09
N LEU A 253 -9.00 -7.64 3.08
CA LEU A 253 -8.93 -8.81 3.95
C LEU A 253 -10.04 -8.84 5.03
N GLY A 254 -10.38 -7.68 5.60
CA GLY A 254 -11.35 -7.63 6.70
C GLY A 254 -11.15 -6.45 7.66
N ALA A 255 -11.10 -5.22 7.15
CA ALA A 255 -11.09 -4.04 8.01
C ALA A 255 -12.49 -3.69 8.54
N ARG A 256 -12.59 -2.94 9.65
CA ARG A 256 -13.89 -2.45 10.16
C ARG A 256 -14.51 -1.48 9.15
N ASN A 257 -15.84 -1.45 9.05
CA ASN A 257 -16.53 -0.67 7.99
C ASN A 257 -16.18 0.83 8.03
N THR A 258 -15.99 1.40 9.23
CA THR A 258 -15.48 2.76 9.48
C THR A 258 -14.14 3.03 8.79
N ASP A 259 -13.21 2.10 8.98
CA ASP A 259 -11.82 2.18 8.52
C ASP A 259 -11.78 2.04 7.01
N ILE A 260 -12.68 1.23 6.43
CA ILE A 260 -12.85 1.07 4.99
C ILE A 260 -13.34 2.37 4.33
N GLN A 261 -14.38 3.04 4.86
CA GLN A 261 -14.81 4.32 4.28
C GLN A 261 -13.69 5.36 4.37
N THR A 262 -13.11 5.54 5.57
CA THR A 262 -12.02 6.49 5.81
C THR A 262 -10.82 6.25 4.88
N SER A 263 -10.48 4.98 4.63
CA SER A 263 -9.41 4.61 3.69
C SER A 263 -9.75 4.94 2.24
N LEU A 264 -10.99 4.74 1.82
CA LEU A 264 -11.46 5.02 0.45
C LEU A 264 -11.57 6.52 0.19
N ASP A 265 -11.94 7.31 1.20
CA ASP A 265 -12.07 8.76 1.08
C ASP A 265 -10.68 9.43 1.03
N VAL A 266 -9.72 8.94 1.83
CA VAL A 266 -8.29 9.30 1.71
C VAL A 266 -7.71 8.88 0.35
N LEU A 267 -8.12 7.74 -0.21
CA LEU A 267 -7.72 7.33 -1.56
C LEU A 267 -8.27 8.26 -2.65
N ASP A 268 -9.52 8.73 -2.54
CA ASP A 268 -10.10 9.71 -3.47
C ASP A 268 -9.39 11.06 -3.41
N GLU A 269 -9.08 11.56 -2.20
CA GLU A 269 -8.33 12.82 -2.01
C GLU A 269 -6.89 12.67 -2.56
N PHE A 270 -6.26 11.52 -2.35
CA PHE A 270 -4.93 11.21 -2.89
C PHE A 270 -4.93 11.10 -4.43
N ILE A 271 -5.97 10.54 -5.04
CA ILE A 271 -6.14 10.52 -6.51
C ILE A 271 -6.18 11.95 -7.06
N GLN A 272 -6.95 12.85 -6.43
CA GLN A 272 -7.04 14.26 -6.83
C GLN A 272 -5.69 14.97 -6.64
N ALA A 273 -5.02 14.77 -5.50
CA ALA A 273 -3.67 15.30 -5.24
C ALA A 273 -2.65 14.85 -6.31
N LEU A 274 -2.68 13.57 -6.71
CA LEU A 274 -1.82 13.04 -7.78
C LEU A 274 -2.17 13.57 -9.18
N GLN A 275 -3.43 13.97 -9.45
CA GLN A 275 -3.84 14.58 -10.71
C GLN A 275 -3.44 16.06 -10.79
N ILE A 276 -3.44 16.77 -9.67
CA ILE A 276 -3.05 18.18 -9.59
C ILE A 276 -1.51 18.31 -9.59
N SER A 277 -0.80 17.40 -8.92
CA SER A 277 0.67 17.37 -8.86
C SER A 277 1.34 16.72 -10.08
N THR A 278 1.07 17.23 -11.28
CA THR A 278 1.65 16.72 -12.54
C THR A 278 2.26 17.82 -13.40
N THR A 279 3.55 17.69 -13.68
CA THR A 279 4.33 18.62 -14.52
C THR A 279 4.22 18.34 -16.02
N ASP A 280 3.77 17.13 -16.41
CA ASP A 280 3.70 16.64 -17.79
C ASP A 280 2.71 15.45 -17.93
N GLU A 281 2.14 15.20 -19.11
CA GLU A 281 1.23 14.09 -19.40
C GLU A 281 1.93 12.70 -19.40
N VAL A 282 3.26 12.69 -19.52
CA VAL A 282 4.07 11.46 -19.37
C VAL A 282 4.31 11.13 -17.89
N HIS A 283 4.05 12.06 -16.97
CA HIS A 283 4.38 11.91 -15.54
C HIS A 283 3.67 10.72 -14.87
N LEU A 284 4.42 9.98 -14.04
CA LEU A 284 3.97 8.77 -13.36
C LEU A 284 2.70 9.02 -12.50
N GLY A 285 2.62 10.19 -11.85
CA GLY A 285 1.48 10.58 -11.01
C GLY A 285 0.13 10.53 -11.75
N SER A 286 0.04 11.15 -12.94
CA SER A 286 -1.17 11.17 -13.76
C SER A 286 -1.63 9.75 -14.13
N ARG A 287 -0.70 8.97 -14.69
CA ARG A 287 -0.97 7.61 -15.17
C ARG A 287 -1.34 6.65 -14.04
N TYR A 288 -0.69 6.80 -12.88
CA TYR A 288 -1.01 6.01 -11.70
C TYR A 288 -2.35 6.42 -11.08
N ALA A 289 -2.68 7.72 -10.99
CA ALA A 289 -3.97 8.18 -10.52
C ALA A 289 -5.12 7.60 -11.36
N THR A 290 -5.03 7.68 -12.70
CA THR A 290 -6.02 7.10 -13.63
C THR A 290 -6.12 5.57 -13.52
N LEU A 291 -5.09 4.88 -13.02
CA LEU A 291 -5.14 3.45 -12.72
C LEU A 291 -5.80 3.20 -11.35
N LEU A 292 -5.31 3.85 -10.29
CA LEU A 292 -5.78 3.71 -8.92
C LEU A 292 -7.28 4.04 -8.81
N GLU A 293 -7.73 5.11 -9.45
CA GLU A 293 -9.13 5.52 -9.51
C GLU A 293 -10.05 4.44 -10.12
N ARG A 294 -9.58 3.72 -11.15
CA ARG A 294 -10.31 2.57 -11.72
C ARG A 294 -10.34 1.38 -10.76
N HIS A 295 -9.28 1.16 -9.98
CA HIS A 295 -9.26 0.14 -8.92
C HIS A 295 -10.20 0.50 -7.75
N VAL A 296 -10.18 1.74 -7.25
CA VAL A 296 -11.03 2.24 -6.15
C VAL A 296 -12.51 2.19 -6.54
N ARG A 297 -12.89 2.66 -7.74
CA ARG A 297 -14.28 2.54 -8.25
C ARG A 297 -14.74 1.08 -8.34
N ARG A 298 -13.88 0.18 -8.86
CA ARG A 298 -14.20 -1.26 -8.95
C ARG A 298 -14.34 -1.89 -7.57
N PHE A 299 -13.47 -1.54 -6.62
CA PHE A 299 -13.54 -2.01 -5.24
C PHE A 299 -14.86 -1.59 -4.57
N ARG A 300 -15.18 -0.28 -4.55
CA ARG A 300 -16.45 0.23 -3.99
C ARG A 300 -17.68 -0.49 -4.58
N ARG A 301 -17.73 -0.69 -5.91
CA ARG A 301 -18.85 -1.42 -6.55
C ARG A 301 -18.97 -2.87 -6.08
N ASN A 302 -17.84 -3.59 -6.02
CA ASN A 302 -17.83 -4.99 -5.59
C ASN A 302 -18.20 -5.13 -4.11
N PHE A 303 -17.66 -4.27 -3.25
CA PHE A 303 -17.88 -4.30 -1.80
C PHE A 303 -19.35 -4.01 -1.47
N VAL A 304 -19.94 -2.95 -2.03
CA VAL A 304 -21.37 -2.59 -1.83
C VAL A 304 -22.32 -3.71 -2.31
N GLY A 305 -21.92 -4.51 -3.30
CA GLY A 305 -22.68 -5.69 -3.73
C GLY A 305 -22.82 -6.76 -2.64
N LEU A 306 -21.72 -7.06 -1.95
CA LEU A 306 -21.66 -8.12 -0.92
C LEU A 306 -22.58 -7.82 0.27
N PHE A 307 -22.56 -6.59 0.79
CA PHE A 307 -23.42 -6.18 1.90
C PHE A 307 -24.90 -6.03 1.52
N LYS A 308 -25.22 -5.84 0.22
CA LYS A 308 -26.61 -5.92 -0.27
C LYS A 308 -27.10 -7.36 -0.40
N ALA A 309 -26.25 -8.29 -0.84
CA ALA A 309 -26.59 -9.70 -0.94
C ALA A 309 -26.94 -10.31 0.43
N SER A 310 -26.12 -10.05 1.45
CA SER A 310 -26.37 -10.50 2.83
C SER A 310 -27.74 -10.06 3.36
N LYS A 311 -28.15 -8.81 3.11
CA LYS A 311 -29.48 -8.30 3.53
C LYS A 311 -30.67 -8.84 2.73
N ALA A 312 -30.45 -9.53 1.61
CA ALA A 312 -31.50 -10.17 0.82
C ALA A 312 -31.76 -11.65 1.21
N GLY A 313 -30.94 -12.23 2.10
CA GLY A 313 -30.95 -13.67 2.41
C GLY A 313 -32.17 -14.19 3.20
N LEU A 314 -33.02 -13.33 3.77
CA LEU A 314 -34.15 -13.74 4.60
C LEU A 314 -35.45 -13.92 3.79
N HIS A 315 -35.42 -14.79 2.78
CA HIS A 315 -36.63 -15.14 2.03
C HIS A 315 -37.53 -16.09 2.83
N ARG A 316 -38.64 -15.52 3.31
CA ARG A 316 -39.84 -16.17 3.89
C ARG A 316 -40.12 -17.55 3.28
N PRO A 317 -40.28 -18.63 4.08
CA PRO A 317 -40.51 -19.97 3.55
C PRO A 317 -41.86 -20.07 2.83
N SER A 318 -41.82 -20.52 1.57
CA SER A 318 -43.03 -20.83 0.79
C SER A 318 -43.67 -22.11 1.33
N THR A 319 -44.94 -22.04 1.74
CA THR A 319 -45.71 -23.22 2.17
C THR A 319 -45.96 -24.15 0.99
N LEU A 320 -45.46 -25.38 1.11
CA LEU A 320 -45.72 -26.46 0.15
C LEU A 320 -47.23 -26.75 0.11
N ASN A 321 -47.83 -26.73 -1.09
CA ASN A 321 -49.19 -27.22 -1.28
C ASN A 321 -49.29 -27.95 -2.63
N VAL A 322 -49.87 -29.14 -2.62
CA VAL A 322 -49.96 -30.07 -3.76
C VAL A 322 -51.45 -30.31 -4.04
N PRO A 323 -51.91 -30.30 -5.30
CA PRO A 323 -53.31 -30.02 -5.61
C PRO A 323 -54.18 -31.28 -5.70
N PRO A 324 -55.51 -31.09 -5.84
CA PRO A 324 -56.33 -31.93 -6.69
C PRO A 324 -56.89 -31.18 -7.91
N TYR A 325 -57.21 -31.96 -8.95
CA TYR A 325 -58.07 -31.60 -10.09
C TYR A 325 -59.46 -31.07 -9.59
N ALA A 326 -60.29 -30.34 -10.34
CA ALA A 326 -60.62 -30.50 -11.76
C ALA A 326 -61.47 -29.33 -12.35
N GLN A 327 -61.78 -29.47 -13.65
CA GLN A 327 -62.90 -28.87 -14.41
C GLN A 327 -62.83 -27.40 -14.86
N MET A 328 -63.21 -27.22 -16.14
CA MET A 328 -63.50 -25.94 -16.79
C MET A 328 -64.98 -25.57 -16.59
N THR A 329 -65.30 -24.28 -16.54
CA THR A 329 -66.45 -23.73 -17.29
C THR A 329 -66.37 -22.22 -17.51
N SER A 330 -67.03 -21.80 -18.58
CA SER A 330 -67.52 -20.45 -18.93
C SER A 330 -68.46 -19.84 -17.86
N SER A 331 -68.79 -18.54 -17.82
CA SER A 331 -68.58 -17.41 -18.75
C SER A 331 -68.87 -16.05 -18.08
N SER A 332 -68.54 -14.96 -18.78
CA SER A 332 -68.84 -13.55 -18.46
C SER A 332 -70.30 -13.22 -18.13
N LEU A 333 -70.51 -12.18 -17.30
CA LEU A 333 -71.58 -11.18 -17.49
C LEU A 333 -71.28 -9.88 -16.71
N ASN A 334 -71.84 -8.76 -17.19
CA ASN A 334 -71.67 -7.41 -16.64
C ASN A 334 -72.85 -7.00 -15.73
N HIS A 335 -72.71 -5.87 -15.01
CA HIS A 335 -73.49 -4.62 -15.22
C HIS A 335 -73.98 -3.91 -13.93
N LEU A 336 -74.01 -2.57 -13.98
CA LEU A 336 -74.82 -1.59 -13.20
C LEU A 336 -74.36 -1.15 -11.80
N SER A 337 -74.07 0.15 -11.69
CA SER A 337 -74.27 0.99 -10.49
C SER A 337 -75.66 1.66 -10.53
N PRO A 338 -76.19 2.11 -9.38
CA PRO A 338 -76.59 3.52 -9.22
C PRO A 338 -75.66 4.24 -8.20
N ARG A 339 -75.46 5.57 -8.16
CA ARG A 339 -76.40 6.70 -7.93
C ARG A 339 -77.16 6.57 -6.59
N GLN A 340 -77.33 7.62 -5.75
CA GLN A 340 -77.30 9.08 -5.97
C GLN A 340 -77.11 9.84 -4.63
N ASN A 341 -76.60 11.10 -4.69
CA ASN A 341 -76.99 12.28 -3.87
C ASN A 341 -76.80 12.26 -2.31
N ASP A 342 -76.71 13.38 -1.57
CA ASP A 342 -76.48 14.81 -1.88
C ASP A 342 -76.05 15.62 -0.62
N HIS A 343 -75.64 16.88 -0.83
CA HIS A 343 -75.67 18.02 0.14
C HIS A 343 -74.75 18.00 1.40
N ALA A 344 -74.43 19.12 2.08
CA ALA A 344 -74.28 20.56 1.72
C ALA A 344 -73.71 21.36 2.94
N ALA A 345 -73.43 22.68 2.77
CA ALA A 345 -73.05 23.70 3.79
C ALA A 345 -71.62 23.53 4.40
N ASN A 346 -70.75 24.56 4.45
CA ASN A 346 -70.77 25.85 5.19
C ASN A 346 -70.77 25.69 6.73
N SER A 347 -69.96 26.38 7.53
CA SER A 347 -68.72 27.19 7.34
C SER A 347 -67.97 27.26 8.71
N ASP A 348 -66.97 28.09 9.07
CA ASP A 348 -66.37 29.33 8.53
C ASP A 348 -64.93 29.57 9.10
N GLY A 349 -64.32 30.75 8.86
CA GLY A 349 -63.09 31.22 9.55
C GLY A 349 -63.37 32.27 10.66
N PRO A 350 -62.45 33.22 10.98
CA PRO A 350 -61.02 33.33 10.65
C PRO A 350 -60.13 33.84 11.84
N LEU A 351 -58.85 34.22 11.59
CA LEU A 351 -57.91 34.99 12.47
C LEU A 351 -57.40 34.22 13.73
N ASN A 352 -56.28 34.48 14.41
CA ASN A 352 -55.03 35.29 14.29
C ASN A 352 -53.91 34.46 15.02
N GLY A 353 -52.60 34.76 15.08
CA GLY A 353 -51.75 35.83 14.54
C GLY A 353 -50.42 35.92 15.36
N GLU A 354 -49.34 36.42 14.74
CA GLU A 354 -48.08 36.91 15.37
C GLU A 354 -47.13 35.90 16.10
N GLN A 355 -45.83 35.91 15.76
CA GLN A 355 -44.66 36.45 16.51
C GLN A 355 -44.32 35.74 17.86
N GLY A 356 -43.06 35.44 18.21
CA GLY A 356 -41.79 35.61 17.49
C GLY A 356 -40.56 35.28 18.37
N LEU A 357 -39.37 35.25 17.73
CA LEU A 357 -37.98 35.33 18.25
C LEU A 357 -37.62 34.85 19.68
N GLY A 358 -36.59 33.99 19.74
CA GLY A 358 -35.79 33.64 20.92
C GLY A 358 -34.47 33.01 20.52
#